data_AF-A0A6I4NJM9-F1
#
_entry.id   AF-A0A6I4NJM9-F1
#
_cell.length_a   1.000
_cell.length_b   1.000
_cell.length_c   1.000
_cell.angle_alpha   90.00
_cell.angle_beta   90.00
_cell.angle_gamma   90.00
#
_symmetry.space_group_name_H-M   'P 1'
#
loop_
_entity.id
_entity.type
_entity.pdbx_description
1 polymer ?
#
loop_
_entity_poly.entity_id
_entity_poly.type
_entity_poly.pdbx_seq_one_letter_code
_entity_poly.pdbx_strand_id
1 'polypeptide(L)'
;MGTILAFISIVIAAILFPLGLLITFVTNLYKRRWKFSFKRLDQQLLSIATSIDASGNVICKDLFNLLLIEKGGYEFGKRKETISSALGKNQRDNTLTKTGKAIVFILDKIETDHCMKSIDSLV
;
A
#
# COMPACT_ATOMS: atom_id res chain seq x y z
N MET A 1 -25.65 4.79 2.68
CA MET A 1 -24.98 4.29 3.90
C MET A 1 -23.46 4.30 3.79
N GLY A 2 -22.85 3.77 2.71
CA GLY A 2 -21.38 3.74 2.56
C GLY A 2 -20.67 5.10 2.55
N THR A 3 -21.26 6.14 1.94
CA THR A 3 -20.71 7.51 1.92
C THR A 3 -20.58 8.12 3.31
N ILE A 4 -21.61 7.94 4.15
CA ILE A 4 -21.62 8.40 5.54
C ILE A 4 -20.54 7.68 6.35
N LEU A 5 -20.44 6.35 6.22
CA LEU A 5 -19.39 5.56 6.87
C LEU A 5 -17.99 5.99 6.43
N ALA A 6 -17.79 6.28 5.14
CA ALA A 6 -16.50 6.75 4.64
C ALA A 6 -16.12 8.10 5.24
N PHE A 7 -17.05 9.06 5.29
CA PHE A 7 -16.81 10.36 5.90
C PHE A 7 -16.46 10.26 7.39
N ILE A 8 -17.25 9.48 8.14
CA ILE A 8 -16.98 9.23 9.58
C ILE A 8 -15.61 8.56 9.76
N SER A 9 -15.28 7.56 8.94
CA SER A 9 -13.99 6.86 9.01
C SER A 9 -12.81 7.81 8.80
N ILE A 10 -12.90 8.76 7.86
CA ILE A 10 -11.85 9.75 7.62
C ILE A 10 -11.67 10.67 8.83
N VAL A 11 -12.76 11.17 9.42
CA VAL A 11 -12.71 12.03 10.61
C VAL A 11 -12.08 11.29 11.79
N ILE A 12 -12.50 10.03 12.02
CA ILE A 12 -11.95 9.19 13.09
C ILE A 12 -10.45 8.93 12.84
N ALA A 13 -10.06 8.58 11.62
CA ALA A 13 -8.66 8.31 11.27
C ALA A 13 -7.78 9.56 11.47
N ALA A 14 -8.27 10.74 11.10
CA ALA A 14 -7.57 12.01 11.27
C ALA A 14 -7.25 12.32 12.75
N ILE A 15 -8.06 11.83 13.69
CA ILE A 15 -7.83 12.01 15.13
C ILE A 15 -7.02 10.84 15.71
N LEU A 16 -7.40 9.59 15.41
CA LEU A 16 -6.81 8.40 16.03
C LEU A 16 -5.41 8.06 15.51
N PHE A 17 -5.11 8.29 14.23
CA PHE A 17 -3.79 7.92 13.68
C PHE A 17 -2.66 8.78 14.30
N PRO A 18 -2.79 10.12 14.40
CA PRO A 18 -1.80 10.92 15.10
C PRO A 18 -1.66 10.55 16.58
N LEU A 19 -2.78 10.30 17.28
CA LEU A 19 -2.76 9.88 18.68
C LEU A 19 -2.05 8.52 18.85
N GLY A 20 -2.32 7.55 17.98
CA GLY A 20 -1.67 6.25 18.00
C GLY A 20 -0.15 6.35 17.79
N LEU A 21 0.29 7.18 16.83
CA LEU A 21 1.72 7.45 16.60
C LEU A 21 2.36 8.15 17.81
N LEU A 22 1.68 9.14 18.39
CA LEU A 22 2.15 9.85 19.58
C LEU A 22 2.34 8.91 20.77
N ILE A 23 1.37 8.03 21.04
CA ILE A 23 1.44 7.05 22.13
C ILE A 23 2.59 6.06 21.90
N THR A 24 2.78 5.56 20.67
CA THR A 24 3.93 4.70 20.35
C THR A 24 5.24 5.44 20.63
N PHE A 25 5.35 6.70 20.21
CA PHE A 25 6.54 7.52 20.43
C PHE A 25 6.84 7.73 21.92
N VAL A 26 5.85 8.17 22.72
CA VAL A 26 5.99 8.38 24.17
C VAL A 26 6.36 7.08 24.89
N THR A 27 5.70 5.96 24.55
CA THR A 27 5.98 4.65 25.16
C THR A 27 7.41 4.19 24.88
N ASN A 28 7.91 4.46 23.67
CA ASN A 28 9.28 4.11 23.29
C ASN A 28 10.31 4.98 24.01
N LEU A 29 10.04 6.27 24.23
CA LEU A 29 10.88 7.16 25.03
C LEU A 29 10.95 6.71 26.49
N TYR A 30 9.81 6.39 27.11
CA TYR A 30 9.75 5.99 28.51
C TYR A 30 10.53 4.69 28.79
N LYS A 31 10.51 3.75 27.85
CA LYS A 31 11.23 2.46 27.98
C LYS A 31 12.74 2.54 27.75
N ARG A 32 13.34 3.72 27.50
CA ARG A 32 14.80 3.98 27.35
C ARG A 32 15.56 2.99 26.42
N ARG A 33 14.91 2.38 25.42
CA ARG A 33 15.56 1.49 24.44
C ARG A 33 15.76 2.19 23.10
N TRP A 34 16.73 3.10 23.01
CA TRP A 34 16.99 3.90 21.80
C TRP A 34 17.19 3.07 20.51
N LYS A 35 17.99 1.98 20.53
CA LYS A 35 18.16 1.09 19.36
C LYS A 35 16.90 0.30 19.00
N PHE A 36 16.04 -0.03 19.97
CA PHE A 36 14.78 -0.76 19.73
C PHE A 36 13.64 0.18 19.26
N SER A 37 13.77 1.48 19.55
CA SER A 37 12.78 2.51 19.24
C SER A 37 12.60 2.75 17.75
N PHE A 38 13.70 2.95 17.01
CA PHE A 38 13.64 3.23 15.57
C PHE A 38 13.04 2.07 14.76
N LYS A 39 13.41 0.82 15.08
CA LYS A 39 12.85 -0.36 14.41
C LYS A 39 11.33 -0.47 14.58
N ARG A 40 10.81 -0.14 15.77
CA ARG A 40 9.35 -0.21 16.03
C ARG A 40 8.59 0.90 15.32
N LEU A 41 9.16 2.12 15.28
CA LEU A 41 8.58 3.23 14.52
C LEU A 41 8.59 2.93 13.02
N ASP A 42 9.70 2.42 12.50
CA ASP A 42 9.84 1.99 11.11
C ASP A 42 8.80 0.92 10.72
N GLN A 43 8.62 -0.12 11.54
CA GLN A 43 7.56 -1.12 11.33
C GLN A 43 6.15 -0.52 11.31
N GLN A 44 5.89 0.49 12.14
CA GLN A 44 4.58 1.14 12.18
C GLN A 44 4.37 2.05 10.97
N LEU A 45 5.40 2.75 10.50
CA LEU A 45 5.37 3.49 9.23
C LEU A 45 5.17 2.57 8.04
N LEU A 46 5.86 1.42 8.01
CA LEU A 46 5.67 0.40 6.99
C LEU A 46 4.22 -0.11 6.98
N SER A 47 3.64 -0.37 8.16
CA SER A 47 2.24 -0.79 8.29
C SER A 47 1.26 0.25 7.75
N ILE A 48 1.55 1.54 7.95
CA ILE A 48 0.76 2.64 7.38
C ILE A 48 0.90 2.66 5.86
N ALA A 49 2.13 2.57 5.35
CA ALA A 49 2.41 2.56 3.92
C ALA A 49 1.67 1.43 3.19
N THR A 50 1.77 0.19 3.70
CA THR A 50 1.09 -0.98 3.11
C THR A 50 -0.44 -0.89 3.21
N SER A 51 -0.97 -0.33 4.32
CA SER A 51 -2.41 -0.12 4.49
C SER A 51 -2.96 0.91 3.49
N ILE A 52 -2.24 2.00 3.27
CA ILE A 52 -2.61 3.03 2.29
C ILE A 52 -2.54 2.45 0.88
N ASP A 53 -1.47 1.72 0.55
CA ASP A 53 -1.28 1.09 -0.75
C ASP A 53 -2.41 0.08 -1.06
N ALA A 54 -2.72 -0.83 -0.13
CA ALA A 54 -3.83 -1.77 -0.29
C ALA A 54 -5.20 -1.08 -0.39
N SER A 55 -5.40 0.02 0.34
CA SER A 55 -6.63 0.82 0.21
C SER A 55 -6.70 1.48 -1.16
N GLY A 56 -5.57 1.99 -1.68
CA GLY A 56 -5.45 2.53 -3.02
C GLY A 56 -5.78 1.51 -4.10
N ASN A 57 -5.30 0.27 -3.98
CA ASN A 57 -5.66 -0.82 -4.88
C ASN A 57 -7.18 -1.02 -4.96
N VAL A 58 -7.87 -1.01 -3.82
CA VAL A 58 -9.33 -1.17 -3.74
C VAL A 58 -10.09 0.04 -4.28
N ILE A 59 -9.74 1.24 -3.84
CA ILE A 59 -10.48 2.48 -4.16
C ILE A 59 -10.29 2.85 -5.63
N CYS A 60 -9.08 2.71 -6.15
CA CYS A 60 -8.73 3.11 -7.52
C CYS A 60 -8.84 1.96 -8.54
N LYS A 61 -9.47 0.83 -8.17
CA LYS A 61 -9.51 -0.37 -9.00
C LYS A 61 -9.98 -0.12 -10.44
N ASP A 62 -11.02 0.70 -10.62
CA ASP A 62 -11.63 0.91 -11.93
C ASP A 62 -10.71 1.75 -12.82
N LEU A 63 -10.02 2.72 -12.22
CA LEU A 63 -8.98 3.52 -12.88
C LEU A 63 -7.80 2.64 -13.31
N PHE A 64 -7.30 1.80 -12.41
CA PHE A 64 -6.13 0.95 -12.70
C PHE A 64 -6.45 -0.16 -13.68
N ASN A 65 -7.60 -0.81 -13.56
CA ASN A 65 -8.07 -1.82 -14.51
C ASN A 65 -8.24 -1.24 -15.93
N LEU A 66 -8.65 0.02 -16.04
CA LEU A 66 -8.81 0.68 -17.34
C LEU A 66 -7.46 1.09 -17.96
N LEU A 67 -6.54 1.61 -17.16
CA LEU A 67 -5.33 2.27 -17.67
C LEU A 67 -4.09 1.38 -17.69
N LEU A 68 -3.96 0.43 -16.76
CA LEU A 68 -2.69 -0.23 -16.47
C LEU A 68 -2.60 -1.67 -16.99
N ILE A 69 -3.74 -2.31 -17.27
CA ILE A 69 -3.79 -3.70 -17.74
C ILE A 69 -4.55 -3.84 -19.05
N GLU A 70 -4.17 -4.84 -19.83
CA GLU A 70 -4.88 -5.26 -21.03
C GLU A 70 -6.11 -6.10 -20.66
N LYS A 71 -7.05 -6.24 -21.60
CA LYS A 71 -8.25 -7.05 -21.39
C LYS A 71 -7.87 -8.50 -21.10
N GLY A 72 -8.36 -9.03 -19.98
CA GLY A 72 -8.03 -10.39 -19.51
C GLY A 72 -6.83 -10.45 -18.57
N GLY A 73 -6.22 -9.32 -18.21
CA GLY A 73 -5.22 -9.23 -17.16
C GLY A 73 -5.78 -9.47 -15.75
N TYR A 74 -4.86 -9.59 -14.78
CA TYR A 74 -5.20 -9.71 -13.36
C TYR A 74 -5.78 -8.39 -12.83
N GLU A 75 -7.01 -8.42 -12.33
CA GLU A 75 -7.71 -7.21 -11.89
C GLU A 75 -7.16 -6.64 -10.57
N PHE A 76 -7.06 -5.32 -10.51
CA PHE A 76 -6.89 -4.54 -9.29
C PHE A 76 -8.16 -4.59 -8.43
N GLY A 77 -8.00 -4.32 -7.15
CA GLY A 77 -9.10 -4.14 -6.20
C GLY A 77 -9.32 -5.30 -5.24
N LYS A 78 -8.44 -6.30 -5.22
CA LYS A 78 -8.46 -7.33 -4.18
C LYS A 78 -8.12 -6.70 -2.83
N ARG A 79 -8.94 -6.99 -1.82
CA ARG A 79 -8.68 -6.54 -0.44
C ARG A 79 -7.41 -7.21 0.08
N LYS A 80 -6.63 -6.48 0.89
CA LYS A 80 -5.36 -6.93 1.49
C LYS A 80 -4.26 -7.25 0.46
N GLU A 81 -4.25 -6.51 -0.63
CA GLU A 81 -3.25 -6.64 -1.69
C GLU A 81 -2.80 -5.23 -2.12
N THR A 82 -1.49 -5.03 -2.25
CA THR A 82 -0.91 -3.77 -2.71
C THR A 82 -1.07 -3.56 -4.21
N ILE A 83 -0.94 -2.30 -4.66
CA ILE A 83 -0.90 -1.98 -6.09
C ILE A 83 0.30 -2.66 -6.76
N SER A 84 1.46 -2.67 -6.09
CA SER A 84 2.68 -3.31 -6.61
C SER A 84 2.54 -4.83 -6.80
N SER A 85 1.79 -5.52 -5.93
CA SER A 85 1.50 -6.95 -6.07
C SER A 85 0.66 -7.24 -7.31
N ALA A 86 -0.41 -6.46 -7.53
CA ALA A 86 -1.27 -6.58 -8.71
C ALA A 86 -0.50 -6.23 -10.01
N LEU A 87 0.34 -5.19 -9.98
CA LEU A 87 1.24 -4.87 -11.10
C LEU A 87 2.22 -6.01 -11.38
N GLY A 88 2.82 -6.59 -10.35
CA GLY A 88 3.77 -7.71 -10.49
C GLY A 88 3.14 -8.94 -11.13
N LYS A 89 1.91 -9.29 -10.76
CA LYS A 89 1.17 -10.40 -11.40
C LYS A 89 0.94 -10.14 -12.88
N ASN A 90 0.54 -8.93 -13.24
CA ASN A 90 0.37 -8.55 -14.64
C ASN A 90 1.70 -8.43 -15.40
N GLN A 91 2.79 -8.06 -14.73
CA GLN A 91 4.13 -8.07 -15.30
C GLN A 91 4.57 -9.48 -15.65
N ARG A 92 4.40 -10.43 -14.71
CA ARG A 92 4.68 -11.86 -14.91
C ARG A 92 3.85 -12.43 -16.06
N ASP A 93 2.57 -12.09 -16.10
CA ASP A 93 1.62 -12.63 -17.08
C ASP A 93 1.65 -11.87 -18.42
N ASN A 94 2.49 -10.82 -18.53
CA ASN A 94 2.64 -9.94 -19.69
C ASN A 94 1.36 -9.22 -20.14
N THR A 95 0.46 -8.93 -19.19
CA THR A 95 -0.84 -8.29 -19.42
C THR A 95 -0.88 -6.81 -19.05
N LEU A 96 0.28 -6.15 -18.92
CA LEU A 96 0.37 -4.71 -18.67
C LEU A 96 0.26 -3.89 -19.95
N THR A 97 -0.49 -2.78 -19.89
CA THR A 97 -0.46 -1.75 -20.95
C THR A 97 0.90 -1.06 -20.98
N LYS A 98 1.13 -0.20 -22.00
CA LYS A 98 2.32 0.66 -22.04
C LYS A 98 2.44 1.54 -20.78
N THR A 99 1.32 2.08 -20.30
CA THR A 99 1.28 2.87 -19.07
C THR A 99 1.61 2.01 -17.85
N GLY A 100 1.04 0.80 -17.76
CA GLY A 100 1.36 -0.14 -16.70
C GLY A 100 2.86 -0.50 -16.66
N LYS A 101 3.46 -0.77 -17.82
CA LYS A 101 4.90 -1.03 -17.95
C LYS A 101 5.75 0.17 -17.53
N ALA A 102 5.34 1.40 -17.84
CA ALA A 102 6.04 2.61 -17.42
C ALA A 102 6.02 2.77 -15.89
N ILE A 103 4.88 2.48 -15.23
CA ILE A 103 4.79 2.51 -13.77
C ILE A 103 5.69 1.45 -13.14
N VAL A 104 5.62 0.21 -13.63
CA VAL A 104 6.50 -0.87 -13.16
C VAL A 104 7.98 -0.49 -13.29
N PHE A 105 8.37 0.11 -14.42
CA PHE A 105 9.74 0.57 -14.62
C PHE A 105 10.17 1.62 -13.60
N ILE A 106 9.29 2.57 -13.25
CA ILE A 106 9.59 3.57 -12.20
C ILE A 106 9.78 2.89 -10.84
N LEU A 107 8.93 1.92 -10.50
CA LEU A 107 9.04 1.18 -9.25
C LEU A 107 10.33 0.34 -9.19
N ASP A 108 10.69 -0.31 -10.30
CA ASP A 108 11.92 -1.09 -10.42
C ASP A 108 13.20 -0.23 -10.36
N LYS A 109 13.09 1.09 -10.58
CA LYS A 109 14.19 2.05 -10.34
C LYS A 109 14.39 2.38 -8.86
N ILE A 110 13.34 2.30 -8.05
CA ILE A 110 13.42 2.53 -6.60
C ILE A 110 14.03 1.29 -5.94
N GLU A 111 13.55 0.11 -6.33
CA GLU A 111 14.10 -1.17 -5.89
C GLU A 111 14.06 -2.15 -7.06
N THR A 112 15.18 -2.80 -7.38
CA THR A 112 15.23 -3.80 -8.45
C THR A 112 14.17 -4.89 -8.24
N ASP A 113 13.38 -5.17 -9.28
CA ASP A 113 12.30 -6.14 -9.31
C ASP A 113 11.23 -5.92 -8.22
N HIS A 114 10.95 -4.66 -7.89
CA HIS A 114 10.03 -4.27 -6.82
C HIS A 114 8.65 -4.93 -6.95
N CYS A 115 8.07 -4.89 -8.15
CA CYS A 115 6.73 -5.43 -8.39
C CYS A 115 6.72 -6.95 -8.31
N MET A 116 7.74 -7.61 -8.86
CA MET A 116 7.86 -9.08 -8.82
C MET A 116 8.05 -9.59 -7.39
N LYS A 117 8.86 -8.91 -6.58
CA LYS A 117 9.02 -9.22 -5.14
C LYS A 117 7.73 -9.01 -4.36
N SER A 118 6.86 -8.11 -4.82
CA SER A 118 5.61 -7.78 -4.14
C SER A 118 4.46 -8.74 -4.43
N ILE A 119 4.63 -9.72 -5.34
CA ILE A 119 3.55 -10.67 -5.67
C ILE A 119 3.11 -11.46 -4.43
N ASP A 120 4.06 -11.86 -3.58
CA ASP A 120 3.83 -12.67 -2.38
C ASP A 120 3.74 -11.83 -1.10
N SER A 121 3.95 -10.52 -1.17
CA SER A 121 3.76 -9.63 -0.03
C SER A 121 2.28 -9.34 0.16
N LEU A 122 1.62 -10.15 0.99
CA LEU A 122 0.27 -9.86 1.47
C LEU A 122 0.33 -8.78 2.56
N VAL A 123 -0.69 -7.92 2.57
CA VAL A 123 -0.89 -6.84 3.58
C VAL A 123 -1.67 -7.34 4.79
#